data_AF-A0A645F9Z5-F1
#
_entry.id   AF-A0A645F9Z5-F1
#
_cell.length_a   1.000
_cell.length_b   1.000
_cell.length_c   1.000
_cell.angle_alpha   90.00
_cell.angle_beta   90.00
_cell.angle_gamma   90.00
#
_symmetry.space_group_name_H-M   'P 1'
#
loop_
_entity.id
_entity.type
_entity.pdbx_description
1 polymer ?
#
loop_
_entity_poly.entity_id
_entity_poly.type
_entity_poly.pdbx_seq_one_letter_code
_entity_poly.pdbx_strand_id
1 'polypeptide(L)'
;MPIESVPLKMKVFYHSSKTTLSQLTSVMNGVIVMESISIEDASQVFDKIYSSLKVKEGESEPMLNILCWYDKGSWAAIIYLRSKHRPECFFKEGEENILISPASVDLGGVFITPLEKDYNKITAEDISSILSEILISREEFDDTIEKIKSIL
;
A
#
# COMPACT_ATOMS: atom_id res chain seq x y z
N MET A 1 -10.39 -10.69 -22.56
CA MET A 1 -10.81 -11.68 -21.55
C MET A 1 -11.02 -10.94 -20.24
N PRO A 2 -12.07 -11.21 -19.45
CA PRO A 2 -12.05 -10.78 -18.07
C PRO A 2 -10.80 -11.39 -17.43
N ILE A 3 -9.98 -10.56 -16.80
CA ILE A 3 -8.87 -11.03 -15.99
C ILE A 3 -9.52 -11.80 -14.85
N GLU A 4 -9.36 -13.12 -14.81
CA GLU A 4 -9.75 -13.90 -13.63
C GLU A 4 -8.90 -13.39 -12.47
N SER A 5 -9.52 -12.60 -11.59
CA SER A 5 -8.84 -12.09 -10.41
C SER A 5 -8.74 -13.22 -9.39
N VAL A 6 -7.50 -13.57 -9.03
CA VAL A 6 -7.27 -14.41 -7.85
C VAL A 6 -7.83 -13.64 -6.65
N PRO A 7 -8.65 -14.27 -5.79
CA PRO A 7 -9.20 -13.59 -4.63
C PRO A 7 -8.06 -13.14 -3.71
N LEU A 8 -8.07 -11.85 -3.34
CA LEU A 8 -7.14 -11.30 -2.36
C LEU A 8 -7.39 -11.98 -1.01
N LYS A 9 -6.32 -12.45 -0.38
CA LYS A 9 -6.36 -13.04 0.96
C LYS A 9 -6.01 -11.99 1.98
N MET A 10 -6.93 -11.75 2.91
CA MET A 10 -6.73 -10.82 4.01
C MET A 10 -6.86 -11.53 5.34
N LYS A 11 -6.19 -11.01 6.37
CA LYS A 11 -6.31 -11.47 7.74
C LYS A 11 -6.70 -10.30 8.63
N VAL A 12 -7.87 -10.38 9.25
CA VAL A 12 -8.30 -9.42 10.27
C VAL A 12 -7.34 -9.51 11.46
N PHE A 13 -6.88 -8.37 11.95
CA PHE A 13 -6.01 -8.29 13.12
C PHE A 13 -6.52 -7.35 14.21
N TYR A 14 -7.52 -6.51 13.90
CA TYR A 14 -8.23 -5.68 14.86
C TYR A 14 -9.70 -5.52 14.43
N HIS A 15 -10.59 -5.46 15.41
CA HIS A 15 -12.02 -5.25 15.19
C HIS A 15 -12.64 -4.52 16.39
N SER A 16 -13.39 -3.46 16.10
CA SER A 16 -14.27 -2.74 17.02
C SER A 16 -15.72 -2.83 16.52
N SER A 17 -16.67 -2.23 17.25
CA SER A 17 -18.06 -2.16 16.80
C SER A 17 -18.26 -1.37 15.51
N LYS A 18 -17.29 -0.53 15.13
CA LYS A 18 -17.40 0.40 13.99
C LYS A 18 -16.32 0.21 12.95
N THR A 19 -15.13 -0.25 13.34
CA THR A 19 -13.94 -0.30 12.48
C THR A 19 -13.30 -1.69 12.51
N THR A 20 -12.90 -2.18 11.33
CA THR A 20 -12.13 -3.41 11.16
C THR A 20 -10.82 -3.08 10.47
N LEU A 21 -9.72 -3.66 10.95
CA LEU A 21 -8.44 -3.65 10.26
C LEU A 21 -8.05 -5.04 9.82
N SER A 22 -7.67 -5.15 8.56
CA SER A 22 -7.13 -6.36 7.95
C SER A 22 -5.77 -6.08 7.33
N GLN A 23 -4.86 -7.05 7.41
CA GLN A 23 -3.63 -7.04 6.63
C GLN A 23 -3.84 -7.85 5.36
N LEU A 24 -3.33 -7.35 4.23
CA LEU A 24 -3.24 -8.16 3.03
C LEU A 24 -2.13 -9.22 3.20
N THR A 25 -2.43 -10.45 2.82
CA THR A 25 -1.52 -11.60 2.99
C THR A 25 -1.14 -12.27 1.66
N SER A 26 -1.66 -11.75 0.55
CA SER A 26 -1.41 -12.23 -0.81
C SER A 26 -0.91 -11.10 -1.70
N VAL A 27 -0.13 -11.43 -2.75
CA VAL A 27 0.31 -10.53 -3.84
C VAL A 27 1.30 -9.44 -3.43
N MET A 28 1.07 -8.72 -2.34
CA MET A 28 1.93 -7.63 -1.87
C MET A 28 1.96 -7.53 -0.34
N ASN A 29 3.06 -7.00 0.19
CA ASN A 29 3.26 -6.73 1.62
C ASN A 29 2.93 -5.26 1.93
N GLY A 30 2.87 -4.90 3.21
CA GLY A 30 2.76 -3.49 3.61
C GLY A 30 1.39 -2.86 3.35
N VAL A 31 0.32 -3.67 3.20
CA VAL A 31 -1.02 -3.15 2.91
C VAL A 31 -1.97 -3.44 4.06
N ILE A 32 -2.49 -2.38 4.68
CA ILE A 32 -3.54 -2.41 5.69
C ILE A 32 -4.83 -1.94 5.05
N VAL A 33 -5.90 -2.71 5.25
CA VAL A 33 -7.27 -2.39 4.83
C VAL A 33 -8.05 -2.02 6.08
N MET A 34 -8.55 -0.78 6.12
CA MET A 34 -9.44 -0.28 7.15
C MET A 34 -10.83 -0.12 6.59
N GLU A 35 -11.82 -0.75 7.22
CA GLU A 35 -13.24 -0.60 6.90
C GLU A 35 -13.96 -0.04 8.12
N SER A 36 -14.76 1.01 7.94
CA SER A 36 -15.46 1.63 9.06
C SER A 36 -16.80 2.26 8.68
N ILE A 37 -17.79 2.15 9.57
CA ILE A 37 -19.07 2.87 9.41
C ILE A 37 -19.06 4.28 10.05
N SER A 38 -17.94 4.71 10.66
CA SER A 38 -17.82 6.00 11.35
C SER A 38 -16.48 6.65 11.02
N ILE A 39 -16.52 7.82 10.40
CA ILE A 39 -15.30 8.55 10.02
C ILE A 39 -14.49 9.00 11.25
N GLU A 40 -15.16 9.26 12.36
CA GLU A 40 -14.54 9.65 13.63
C GLU A 40 -13.73 8.48 14.21
N ASP A 41 -14.32 7.27 14.24
CA ASP A 41 -13.64 6.06 14.71
C ASP A 41 -12.48 5.70 13.78
N ALA A 42 -12.71 5.75 12.47
CA ALA A 42 -11.68 5.52 11.46
C ALA A 42 -10.49 6.49 11.60
N SER A 43 -10.75 7.77 11.86
CA SER A 43 -9.70 8.78 12.06
C SER A 43 -8.88 8.49 13.32
N GLN A 44 -9.55 8.16 14.44
CA GLN A 44 -8.85 7.81 15.69
C GLN A 44 -8.00 6.55 15.55
N VAL A 45 -8.51 5.53 14.87
CA VAL A 45 -7.76 4.31 14.56
C VAL A 45 -6.58 4.61 13.65
N PHE A 46 -6.78 5.44 12.62
CA PHE A 46 -5.70 5.86 11.73
C PHE A 46 -4.60 6.64 12.46
N ASP A 47 -4.94 7.56 13.37
CA ASP A 47 -3.95 8.31 14.14
C ASP A 47 -3.06 7.39 14.99
N LYS A 48 -3.64 6.33 15.57
CA LYS A 48 -2.90 5.28 16.27
C LYS A 48 -2.00 4.48 15.32
N ILE A 49 -2.49 4.08 14.15
CA ILE A 49 -1.67 3.42 13.12
C ILE A 49 -0.49 4.33 12.76
N TYR A 50 -0.77 5.57 12.36
CA TYR A 50 0.21 6.55 11.90
C TYR A 50 1.30 6.80 12.94
N SER A 51 0.93 7.00 14.19
CA SER A 51 1.88 7.21 15.30
C SER A 51 2.76 6.00 15.62
N SER A 52 2.38 4.80 15.19
CA SER A 52 3.18 3.58 15.34
C SER A 52 4.20 3.36 14.21
N LEU A 53 4.06 4.09 13.10
CA LEU A 53 4.89 3.91 11.92
C LEU A 53 6.29 4.49 12.12
N LYS A 54 7.30 3.80 11.58
CA LYS A 54 8.68 4.26 11.60
C LYS A 54 8.87 5.44 10.64
N VAL A 55 9.39 6.55 11.16
CA VAL A 55 9.94 7.64 10.34
C VAL A 55 11.36 7.25 9.92
N LYS A 56 11.68 7.31 8.63
CA LYS A 56 13.03 7.00 8.15
C LYS A 56 13.99 8.15 8.46
N GLU A 57 15.27 7.82 8.58
CA GLU A 57 16.31 8.84 8.77
C GLU A 57 16.27 9.86 7.63
N GLY A 58 16.27 11.16 7.97
CA GLY A 58 16.18 12.25 7.01
C GLY A 58 14.76 12.63 6.59
N GLU A 59 13.73 11.86 6.97
CA GLU A 59 12.32 12.18 6.69
C GLU A 59 11.66 12.88 7.89
N SER A 60 10.66 13.73 7.62
CA SER A 60 9.85 14.37 8.67
C SER A 60 8.64 13.53 9.09
N GLU A 61 8.23 12.56 8.28
CA GLU A 61 7.02 11.76 8.47
C GLU A 61 7.17 10.33 7.95
N PRO A 62 6.34 9.37 8.40
CA PRO A 62 6.30 8.03 7.84
C PRO A 62 5.86 8.06 6.37
N MET A 63 6.55 7.29 5.52
CA MET A 63 6.23 7.24 4.09
C MET A 63 5.10 6.24 3.83
N LEU A 64 3.97 6.73 3.32
CA LEU A 64 2.81 5.92 2.99
C LEU A 64 1.99 6.51 1.83
N ASN A 65 1.11 5.70 1.28
CA ASN A 65 0.03 6.15 0.40
C ASN A 65 -1.31 5.66 0.92
N ILE A 66 -2.37 6.43 0.67
CA ILE A 66 -3.73 6.07 1.06
C ILE A 66 -4.63 6.16 -0.17
N LEU A 67 -5.47 5.14 -0.35
CA LEU A 67 -6.67 5.19 -1.18
C LEU A 67 -7.88 5.09 -0.26
N CYS A 68 -8.77 6.06 -0.33
CA CYS A 68 -9.95 6.09 0.54
C CYS A 68 -11.20 6.39 -0.28
N TRP A 69 -12.28 5.66 0.00
CA TRP A 69 -13.59 5.92 -0.58
C TRP A 69 -14.70 5.59 0.42
N TYR A 70 -15.88 6.11 0.14
CA TYR A 70 -17.12 5.78 0.85
C TYR A 70 -18.06 5.05 -0.11
N ASP A 71 -18.50 3.86 0.27
CA ASP A 71 -19.51 3.10 -0.47
C ASP A 71 -20.53 2.48 0.50
N LYS A 72 -21.81 2.53 0.12
CA LYS A 72 -22.93 1.85 0.80
C LYS A 72 -22.97 1.97 2.33
N GLY A 73 -22.66 3.15 2.88
CA GLY A 73 -22.73 3.36 4.33
C GLY A 73 -21.40 3.18 5.07
N SER A 74 -20.33 2.78 4.39
CA SER A 74 -19.03 2.48 4.99
C SER A 74 -17.87 3.16 4.25
N TRP A 75 -16.89 3.59 5.01
CA TRP A 75 -15.57 4.01 4.55
C TRP A 75 -14.67 2.79 4.37
N ALA A 76 -13.90 2.80 3.29
CA ALA A 76 -12.79 1.90 3.08
C ALA A 76 -11.53 2.74 2.84
N ALA A 77 -10.47 2.46 3.59
CA ALA A 77 -9.16 3.07 3.42
C ALA A 77 -8.09 1.99 3.29
N ILE A 78 -7.37 2.01 2.17
CA ILE A 78 -6.24 1.14 1.88
C ILE A 78 -4.97 1.93 2.12
N ILE A 79 -4.20 1.50 3.12
CA ILE A 79 -2.98 2.16 3.57
C ILE A 79 -1.81 1.31 3.09
N TYR A 80 -1.01 1.90 2.20
CA TYR A 80 0.21 1.30 1.66
C TYR A 80 1.41 1.87 2.40
N LEU A 81 2.08 1.03 3.18
CA LEU A 81 3.30 1.35 3.90
C LEU A 81 4.50 1.20 2.97
N ARG A 82 5.29 2.27 2.82
CA ARG A 82 6.33 2.36 1.78
C ARG A 82 7.74 2.36 2.35
N SER A 83 8.62 1.60 1.70
CA SER A 83 10.06 1.59 1.95
C SER A 83 10.79 2.69 1.16
N LYS A 84 10.33 3.07 -0.04
CA LYS A 84 10.95 4.13 -0.85
C LYS A 84 9.98 4.87 -1.77
N HIS A 85 10.40 6.08 -2.18
CA HIS A 85 9.61 6.95 -3.04
C HIS A 85 9.61 6.50 -4.51
N ARG A 86 10.73 5.95 -5.02
CA ARG A 86 10.85 5.50 -6.42
C ARG A 86 11.54 4.14 -6.53
N PRO A 87 11.13 3.27 -7.46
CA PRO A 87 11.83 2.03 -7.78
C PRO A 87 13.18 2.30 -8.44
N GLU A 88 14.06 1.31 -8.46
CA GLU A 88 15.39 1.43 -9.06
C GLU A 88 15.33 1.70 -10.57
N CYS A 89 14.36 1.08 -11.27
CA CYS A 89 14.15 1.27 -12.70
C CYS A 89 13.90 2.74 -13.10
N PHE A 90 13.43 3.59 -12.17
CA PHE A 90 13.25 5.02 -12.41
C PHE A 90 14.58 5.74 -12.67
N PHE A 91 15.65 5.29 -12.01
CA PHE A 91 16.98 5.92 -12.06
C PHE A 91 17.93 5.27 -13.05
N LYS A 92 17.57 4.10 -13.60
CA LYS A 92 18.36 3.44 -14.64
C LYS A 92 18.43 4.30 -15.90
N GLU A 93 19.44 4.05 -16.73
CA GLU A 93 19.64 4.71 -18.02
C GLU A 93 19.31 3.78 -19.19
N GLY A 94 19.07 4.35 -20.37
CA GLY A 94 18.85 3.58 -21.61
C GLY A 94 17.63 2.66 -21.57
N GLU A 95 17.80 1.44 -22.10
CA GLU A 95 16.70 0.47 -22.26
C GLU A 95 16.20 -0.10 -20.92
N GLU A 96 17.00 -0.06 -19.86
CA GLU A 96 16.56 -0.55 -18.55
C GLU A 96 15.72 0.48 -17.76
N ASN A 97 15.70 1.74 -18.21
CA ASN A 97 14.92 2.80 -17.57
C ASN A 97 13.41 2.60 -17.79
N ILE A 98 12.63 2.56 -16.73
CA ILE A 98 11.16 2.70 -16.80
C ILE A 98 10.80 3.97 -16.03
N LEU A 99 10.23 4.98 -16.71
CA LEU A 99 9.85 6.25 -16.09
C LEU A 99 8.55 6.09 -15.28
N ILE A 100 8.65 5.40 -14.14
CA ILE A 100 7.52 5.10 -13.27
C ILE A 100 7.86 5.35 -11.79
N SER A 101 6.94 6.02 -11.10
CA SER A 101 7.09 6.42 -9.71
C SER A 101 5.75 6.19 -9.00
N PRO A 102 5.44 4.94 -8.60
CA PRO A 102 4.11 4.61 -8.10
C PRO A 102 3.67 5.47 -6.91
N ALA A 103 2.43 5.92 -6.99
CA ALA A 103 1.71 6.61 -5.92
C ALA A 103 0.35 5.93 -5.68
N SER A 104 -0.59 6.62 -5.02
CA SER A 104 -1.88 6.02 -4.65
C SER A 104 -2.62 5.41 -5.85
N VAL A 105 -2.63 6.04 -7.02
CA VAL A 105 -3.35 5.54 -8.21
C VAL A 105 -2.73 4.24 -8.74
N ASP A 106 -1.40 4.20 -8.86
CA ASP A 106 -0.69 3.01 -9.33
C ASP A 106 -0.85 1.83 -8.36
N LEU A 107 -0.74 2.12 -7.06
CA LEU A 107 -0.96 1.14 -5.99
C LEU A 107 -2.40 0.62 -5.97
N GLY A 108 -3.36 1.41 -6.49
CA GLY A 108 -4.74 0.98 -6.72
C GLY A 108 -4.94 0.08 -7.94
N GLY A 109 -3.87 -0.26 -8.66
CA GLY A 109 -3.90 -1.16 -9.82
C GLY A 109 -3.93 -0.46 -11.17
N VAL A 110 -3.72 0.86 -11.22
CA VAL A 110 -3.69 1.63 -12.48
C VAL A 110 -2.30 2.20 -12.71
N PHE A 111 -1.41 1.41 -13.32
CA PHE A 111 -0.04 1.80 -13.62
C PHE A 111 0.02 2.74 -14.82
N ILE A 112 0.51 3.96 -14.61
CA ILE A 112 0.58 4.98 -15.66
C ILE A 112 2.00 5.08 -16.20
N THR A 113 2.16 4.85 -17.50
CA THR A 113 3.44 4.98 -18.21
C THR A 113 3.41 6.20 -19.15
N PRO A 114 4.09 7.31 -18.82
CA PRO A 114 4.01 8.54 -19.62
C PRO A 114 4.76 8.45 -20.96
N LEU A 115 5.61 7.44 -21.14
CA LEU A 115 6.37 7.21 -22.36
C LEU A 115 5.89 5.94 -23.06
N GLU A 116 5.70 6.02 -24.38
CA GLU A 116 5.30 4.87 -25.21
C GLU A 116 6.27 3.69 -25.08
N LYS A 117 7.59 3.96 -25.00
CA LYS A 117 8.61 2.91 -24.78
C LYS A 117 8.34 2.09 -23.52
N ASP A 118 7.86 2.74 -22.46
CA ASP A 118 7.64 2.12 -21.17
C ASP A 118 6.31 1.36 -21.16
N TYR A 119 5.28 1.93 -21.78
CA TYR A 119 4.00 1.27 -21.98
C TYR A 119 4.14 -0.06 -22.73
N ASN A 120 4.94 -0.07 -23.80
CA ASN A 120 5.09 -1.25 -24.66
C ASN A 120 5.96 -2.35 -24.03
N LYS A 121 6.89 -1.98 -23.13
CA LYS A 121 7.87 -2.95 -22.60
C LYS A 121 7.57 -3.45 -21.20
N ILE A 122 6.81 -2.70 -20.39
CA ILE A 122 6.57 -3.07 -18.99
C ILE A 122 5.86 -4.42 -18.90
N THR A 123 6.38 -5.29 -18.03
CA THR A 123 5.87 -6.64 -17.81
C THR A 123 5.23 -6.79 -16.43
N ALA A 124 4.56 -7.93 -16.21
CA ALA A 124 4.02 -8.27 -14.88
C ALA A 124 5.16 -8.46 -13.86
N GLU A 125 6.29 -9.01 -14.31
CA GLU A 125 7.50 -9.19 -13.53
C GLU A 125 8.10 -7.83 -13.10
N ASP A 126 8.14 -6.85 -14.01
CA ASP A 126 8.58 -5.48 -13.68
C ASP A 126 7.69 -4.86 -12.60
N ILE A 127 6.37 -4.97 -12.76
CA ILE A 127 5.40 -4.45 -11.77
C ILE A 127 5.60 -5.13 -10.41
N SER A 128 5.78 -6.46 -10.40
CA SER A 128 6.04 -7.21 -9.17
C SER A 128 7.35 -6.75 -8.50
N SER A 129 8.42 -6.53 -9.28
CA SER A 129 9.69 -6.01 -8.77
C SER A 129 9.50 -4.62 -8.17
N ILE A 130 8.90 -3.69 -8.93
CA ILE A 130 8.59 -2.32 -8.51
C ILE A 130 7.81 -2.31 -7.19
N LEU A 131 6.75 -3.12 -7.07
CA LEU A 131 5.94 -3.20 -5.85
C LEU A 131 6.74 -3.75 -4.66
N SER A 132 7.53 -4.81 -4.86
CA SER A 132 8.38 -5.39 -3.80
C SER A 132 9.46 -4.42 -3.31
N GLU A 133 9.90 -3.55 -4.22
CA GLU A 133 10.90 -2.54 -3.99
C GLU A 133 10.37 -1.35 -3.20
N ILE A 134 9.16 -0.86 -3.51
CA ILE A 134 8.61 0.37 -2.93
C ILE A 134 7.81 0.15 -1.64
N LEU A 135 7.26 -1.04 -1.43
CA LEU A 135 6.54 -1.40 -0.22
C LEU A 135 7.52 -1.91 0.83
N ILE A 136 7.13 -1.84 2.10
CA ILE A 136 7.94 -2.40 3.19
C ILE A 136 8.06 -3.93 3.07
N SER A 137 9.14 -4.47 3.62
CA SER A 137 9.39 -5.91 3.60
C SER A 137 8.34 -6.66 4.42
N ARG A 138 8.25 -7.98 4.24
CA ARG A 138 7.33 -8.80 5.03
C ARG A 138 7.65 -8.74 6.52
N GLU A 139 8.93 -8.81 6.87
CA GLU A 139 9.41 -8.73 8.25
C GLU A 139 9.04 -7.39 8.89
N GLU A 140 9.33 -6.28 8.21
CA GLU A 140 8.99 -4.93 8.70
C GLU A 140 7.48 -4.76 8.83
N PHE A 141 6.70 -5.37 7.93
CA PHE A 141 5.25 -5.32 7.99
C PHE A 141 4.68 -6.11 9.17
N ASP A 142 5.14 -7.35 9.39
CA ASP A 142 4.69 -8.18 10.50
C ASP A 142 5.03 -7.49 11.85
N ASP A 143 6.21 -6.90 11.99
CA ASP A 143 6.60 -6.10 13.16
C ASP A 143 5.69 -4.88 13.37
N THR A 144 5.35 -4.19 12.28
CA THR A 144 4.45 -3.02 12.32
C THR A 144 3.05 -3.45 12.79
N ILE A 145 2.54 -4.58 12.31
CA ILE A 145 1.23 -5.10 12.71
C ILE A 145 1.22 -5.46 14.20
N GLU A 146 2.26 -6.10 14.73
CA GLU A 146 2.33 -6.41 16.17
C GLU A 146 2.38 -5.14 17.04
N LYS A 147 3.11 -4.11 16.60
CA LYS A 147 3.10 -2.81 17.28
C LYS A 147 1.71 -2.18 17.30
N ILE A 148 1.03 -2.15 16.15
CA ILE A 148 -0.33 -1.62 16.04
C ILE A 148 -1.29 -2.36 16.97
N LYS A 149 -1.24 -3.70 17.02
CA LYS A 149 -2.07 -4.50 17.93
C LYS A 149 -1.87 -4.14 19.41
N SER A 150 -0.66 -3.76 19.80
CA SER A 150 -0.35 -3.45 21.21
C SER A 150 -0.93 -2.11 21.70
N ILE A 151 -1.36 -1.22 20.78
CA ILE A 151 -1.85 0.13 21.08
C ILE A 151 -3.34 0.35 20.73
N LEU A 152 -3.95 -0.63 20.06
CA LEU A 152 -5.35 -0.58 19.63
C LEU A 152 -6.32 -1.16 20.64
#